data_AF-A0A6L7WCE8-F1
#
_entry.id   AF-A0A6L7WCE8-F1
#
_cell.length_a   1.000
_cell.length_b   1.000
_cell.length_c   1.000
_cell.angle_alpha   90.00
_cell.angle_beta   90.00
_cell.angle_gamma   90.00
#
_symmetry.space_group_name_H-M   'P 1'
#
loop_
_entity.id
_entity.type
_entity.pdbx_description
1 polymer ?
#
loop_
_entity_poly.entity_id
_entity_poly.type
_entity_poly.pdbx_seq_one_letter_code
_entity_poly.pdbx_strand_id
1 'polypeptide(L)'
;MAQSTHADRPMYTIYRAGTPIVIDGRLNEPAWVAAPDVGAFVFPWYESGKKEQTIAKMLWDDDNLYVSYICEDAHIWAEHTARDSDVWKDDTVEVFTAPNPNQPQAYFNIEMNVLGIFLDQFHPQGPDAPVPGEWNGEGIQIKTQIAGTLNDDSDRDEYWILEAAIPFANFAHV
;
A
#
# COMPACT_ATOMS: atom_id res chain seq x y z
N MET A 1 25.04 -12.95 -16.31
CA MET A 1 23.84 -12.69 -15.49
C MET A 1 24.28 -12.85 -14.04
N ALA A 2 24.66 -11.75 -13.38
CA ALA A 2 25.12 -11.80 -12.01
C ALA A 2 23.92 -12.04 -11.09
N GLN A 3 23.97 -13.09 -10.27
CA GLN A 3 23.03 -13.30 -9.17
C GLN A 3 23.21 -12.15 -8.19
N SER A 4 22.18 -11.32 -8.03
CA SER A 4 22.13 -10.32 -6.96
C SER A 4 22.12 -11.06 -5.62
N THR A 5 23.21 -10.95 -4.86
CA THR A 5 23.29 -11.46 -3.50
C THR A 5 22.33 -10.66 -2.62
N HIS A 6 21.52 -11.33 -1.80
CA HIS A 6 20.50 -10.75 -0.90
C HIS A 6 20.95 -9.59 0.03
N ALA A 7 22.25 -9.26 0.09
CA ALA A 7 22.84 -8.36 1.07
C ALA A 7 22.54 -6.84 0.86
N ASP A 8 22.04 -6.43 -0.31
CA ASP A 8 21.83 -5.01 -0.65
C ASP A 8 20.35 -4.58 -0.72
N ARG A 9 19.41 -5.42 -0.30
CA ARG A 9 17.98 -5.03 -0.29
C ARG A 9 17.69 -4.12 0.90
N PRO A 10 16.93 -3.01 0.72
CA PRO A 10 16.43 -2.22 1.83
C PRO A 10 15.71 -3.12 2.85
N MET A 11 15.96 -2.86 4.13
CA MET A 11 15.32 -3.57 5.24
C MET A 11 14.51 -2.58 6.07
N TYR A 12 13.29 -2.99 6.42
CA TYR A 12 12.41 -2.25 7.31
C TYR A 12 11.87 -3.20 8.37
N THR A 13 11.88 -2.77 9.64
CA THR A 13 11.33 -3.55 10.76
C THR A 13 9.93 -3.05 11.07
N ILE A 14 8.93 -3.93 10.93
CA ILE A 14 7.55 -3.64 11.32
C ILE A 14 7.38 -3.91 12.81
N TYR A 15 7.03 -2.88 13.58
CA TYR A 15 6.81 -3.01 15.01
C TYR A 15 5.36 -3.35 15.33
N ARG A 16 5.15 -4.07 16.45
CA ARG A 16 3.80 -4.34 16.95
C ARG A 16 3.16 -3.03 17.41
N ALA A 17 1.89 -2.81 17.09
CA ALA A 17 1.14 -1.65 17.56
C ALA A 17 1.06 -1.65 19.09
N GLY A 18 1.49 -0.55 19.71
CA GLY A 18 1.47 -0.36 21.17
C GLY A 18 0.10 0.05 21.71
N THR A 19 -0.81 0.46 20.84
CA THR A 19 -2.20 0.84 21.11
C THR A 19 -3.08 0.28 20.01
N PRO A 20 -4.40 0.07 20.24
CA PRO A 20 -5.33 -0.27 19.17
C PRO A 20 -5.23 0.73 18.01
N ILE A 21 -5.35 0.23 16.79
CA ILE A 21 -5.45 1.03 15.56
C ILE A 21 -6.91 1.09 15.14
N VAL A 22 -7.43 2.28 14.85
CA VAL A 22 -8.78 2.47 14.30
C VAL A 22 -8.63 2.95 12.87
N ILE A 23 -9.09 2.15 11.91
CA ILE A 23 -8.99 2.53 10.49
C ILE A 23 -9.99 3.66 10.20
N ASP A 24 -9.51 4.89 10.26
CA ASP A 24 -10.29 6.12 10.10
C ASP A 24 -9.66 7.15 9.14
N GLY A 25 -8.43 6.90 8.68
CA GLY A 25 -7.68 7.73 7.73
C GLY A 25 -6.93 8.90 8.35
N ARG A 26 -6.79 8.98 9.69
CA ARG A 26 -6.25 10.17 10.39
C ARG A 26 -4.88 9.98 11.03
N LEU A 27 -4.33 8.76 11.07
CA LEU A 27 -2.98 8.41 11.52
C LEU A 27 -2.51 9.12 12.82
N ASN A 28 -3.43 9.41 13.73
CA ASN A 28 -3.17 10.24 14.91
C ASN A 28 -2.97 9.40 16.18
N GLU A 29 -3.12 8.08 16.08
CA GLU A 29 -2.86 7.14 17.14
C GLU A 29 -1.40 7.21 17.59
N PRO A 30 -1.12 7.07 18.90
CA PRO A 30 0.25 7.04 19.41
C PRO A 30 1.13 5.99 18.72
N ALA A 31 0.56 4.85 18.32
CA ALA A 31 1.27 3.82 17.57
C ALA A 31 1.74 4.30 16.18
N TRP A 32 0.90 5.00 15.41
CA TRP A 32 1.29 5.57 14.11
C TRP A 32 2.30 6.70 14.23
N VAL A 33 2.14 7.55 15.24
CA VAL A 33 3.08 8.63 15.55
C VAL A 33 4.47 8.06 15.87
N ALA A 34 4.53 6.95 16.62
CA ALA A 34 5.78 6.30 17.01
C ALA A 34 6.40 5.39 15.94
N ALA A 35 5.61 4.91 14.98
CA ALA A 35 6.10 4.03 13.92
C ALA A 35 7.13 4.74 13.03
N PRO A 36 8.29 4.12 12.74
CA PRO A 36 9.24 4.66 11.79
C PRO A 36 8.64 4.63 10.37
N ASP A 37 9.03 5.58 9.53
CA ASP A 37 8.76 5.50 8.10
C ASP A 37 9.68 4.49 7.40
N VAL A 38 9.26 4.02 6.23
CA VAL A 38 10.02 3.07 5.40
C VAL A 38 11.20 3.73 4.67
N GLY A 39 11.42 5.03 4.88
CA GLY A 39 12.37 5.85 4.14
C GLY A 39 11.78 6.52 2.90
N ALA A 40 12.62 7.31 2.22
CA ALA A 40 12.22 8.06 1.04
C ALA A 40 11.92 7.14 -0.15
N PHE A 41 10.82 7.45 -0.86
CA PHE A 41 10.47 6.73 -2.07
C PHE A 41 11.45 7.06 -3.20
N VAL A 42 11.73 6.06 -4.02
CA VAL A 42 12.56 6.20 -5.22
C VAL A 42 11.66 6.46 -6.43
N PHE A 43 12.18 7.23 -7.38
CA PHE A 43 11.42 7.62 -8.58
C PHE A 43 12.10 6.98 -9.80
N PRO A 44 11.82 5.69 -10.08
CA PRO A 44 12.54 4.92 -11.10
C PRO A 44 12.37 5.47 -12.52
N TRP A 45 11.28 6.20 -12.78
CA TRP A 45 10.93 6.74 -14.10
C TRP A 45 10.95 8.28 -14.17
N TYR A 46 11.52 8.96 -13.17
CA TYR A 46 11.46 10.43 -13.11
C TYR A 46 12.26 11.10 -14.21
N GLU A 47 11.60 12.00 -14.94
CA GLU A 47 12.22 12.81 -15.99
C GLU A 47 12.42 14.27 -15.56
N SER A 48 11.38 14.90 -14.99
CA SER A 48 11.40 16.30 -14.55
C SER A 48 10.22 16.62 -13.61
N GLY A 49 10.21 17.81 -13.00
CA GLY A 49 9.12 18.27 -12.13
C GLY A 49 9.45 18.23 -10.64
N LYS A 50 8.41 18.35 -9.79
CA LYS A 50 8.55 18.14 -8.35
C LYS A 50 8.51 16.63 -8.09
N LYS A 51 9.34 16.15 -7.17
CA LYS A 51 9.25 14.77 -6.67
C LYS A 51 8.29 14.76 -5.48
N GLU A 52 7.04 14.44 -5.77
CA GLU A 52 5.98 14.32 -4.77
C GLU A 52 6.22 13.06 -3.94
N GLN A 53 6.66 13.25 -2.70
CA GLN A 53 7.10 12.15 -1.84
C GLN A 53 5.92 11.46 -1.18
N THR A 54 6.12 10.17 -0.88
CA THR A 54 5.22 9.39 -0.04
C THR A 54 5.93 9.05 1.27
N ILE A 55 5.22 9.22 2.38
CA ILE A 55 5.61 8.64 3.68
C ILE A 55 4.77 7.40 3.87
N ALA A 56 5.41 6.22 3.86
CA ALA A 56 4.74 4.98 4.23
C ALA A 56 5.23 4.47 5.58
N LYS A 57 4.32 3.88 6.35
CA LYS A 57 4.60 3.23 7.63
C LYS A 57 3.82 1.93 7.69
N MET A 58 4.31 1.00 8.51
CA MET A 58 3.60 -0.25 8.77
C MET A 58 3.70 -0.62 10.25
N LEU A 59 2.65 -1.26 10.74
CA LEU A 59 2.52 -1.83 12.08
C LEU A 59 1.88 -3.23 11.98
N TRP A 60 1.89 -3.99 13.06
CA TRP A 60 1.14 -5.25 13.14
C TRP A 60 0.53 -5.47 14.51
N ASP A 61 -0.52 -6.29 14.59
CA ASP A 61 -1.00 -6.91 15.83
C ASP A 61 -1.29 -8.40 15.61
N ASP A 62 -1.94 -9.06 16.57
CA ASP A 62 -2.15 -10.51 16.48
C ASP A 62 -3.03 -10.92 15.29
N ASP A 63 -3.84 -9.99 14.75
CA ASP A 63 -4.83 -10.25 13.71
C ASP A 63 -4.47 -9.62 12.37
N ASN A 64 -3.81 -8.45 12.35
CA ASN A 64 -3.65 -7.63 11.16
C ASN A 64 -2.21 -7.16 10.91
N LEU A 65 -1.88 -7.07 9.63
CA LEU A 65 -0.88 -6.13 9.13
C LEU A 65 -1.56 -4.78 8.88
N TYR A 66 -0.97 -3.71 9.39
CA TYR A 66 -1.42 -2.34 9.13
C TYR A 66 -0.44 -1.64 8.20
N VAL A 67 -0.97 -0.92 7.21
CA VAL A 67 -0.20 -0.10 6.28
C VAL A 67 -0.80 1.29 6.19
N SER A 68 0.05 2.30 6.16
CA SER A 68 -0.37 3.70 6.00
C SER A 68 0.49 4.41 4.98
N TYR A 69 -0.11 5.33 4.24
CA TYR A 69 0.54 6.19 3.26
C TYR A 69 0.08 7.63 3.47
N ILE A 70 1.02 8.57 3.41
CA ILE A 70 0.75 9.99 3.22
C ILE A 70 1.43 10.36 1.90
N CYS A 71 0.63 10.61 0.88
CA CYS A 71 1.08 10.88 -0.48
C CYS A 71 0.96 12.38 -0.72
N GLU A 72 2.10 13.07 -0.83
CA GLU A 72 2.09 14.39 -1.45
C GLU A 72 1.62 14.24 -2.88
N ASP A 73 0.69 15.09 -3.31
CA ASP A 73 0.13 15.05 -4.65
C ASP A 73 -0.54 16.40 -4.94
N ALA A 74 -0.21 17.02 -6.07
CA ALA A 74 -0.80 18.30 -6.45
C ALA A 74 -2.11 18.16 -7.24
N HIS A 75 -2.45 16.96 -7.72
CA HIS A 75 -3.57 16.72 -8.63
C HIS A 75 -4.22 15.36 -8.35
N ILE A 76 -4.98 15.29 -7.26
CA ILE A 76 -5.55 14.04 -6.73
C ILE A 76 -6.73 13.60 -7.59
N TRP A 77 -6.61 12.41 -8.19
CA TRP A 77 -7.55 11.87 -9.16
C TRP A 77 -7.96 10.42 -8.89
N ALA A 78 -9.26 10.14 -8.96
CA ALA A 78 -9.79 8.78 -9.07
C ALA A 78 -11.18 8.70 -9.71
N GLU A 79 -11.35 7.71 -10.59
CA GLU A 79 -12.63 7.41 -11.26
C GLU A 79 -13.09 5.97 -11.02
N HIS A 80 -12.22 5.08 -10.57
CA HIS A 80 -12.52 3.66 -10.45
C HIS A 80 -13.18 3.35 -9.10
N THR A 81 -14.49 3.09 -9.14
CA THR A 81 -15.32 2.96 -7.93
C THR A 81 -15.69 1.51 -7.58
N ALA A 82 -15.22 0.52 -8.33
CA ALA A 82 -15.57 -0.88 -8.14
C ALA A 82 -14.35 -1.69 -7.68
N ARG A 83 -14.56 -2.61 -6.73
CA ARG A 83 -13.53 -3.58 -6.34
C ARG A 83 -13.03 -4.35 -7.58
N ASP A 84 -11.73 -4.61 -7.63
CA ASP A 84 -11.04 -5.31 -8.73
C ASP A 84 -11.14 -4.63 -10.11
N SER A 85 -11.48 -3.33 -10.13
CA SER A 85 -11.36 -2.51 -11.35
C SER A 85 -9.93 -1.98 -11.54
N ASP A 86 -9.70 -1.25 -12.63
CA ASP A 86 -8.39 -0.72 -13.03
C ASP A 86 -7.88 0.43 -12.12
N VAL A 87 -7.88 0.23 -10.80
CA VAL A 87 -7.52 1.24 -9.79
C VAL A 87 -6.10 1.77 -9.97
N TRP A 88 -5.18 1.00 -10.56
CA TRP A 88 -3.82 1.46 -10.92
C TRP A 88 -3.78 2.61 -11.95
N LYS A 89 -4.92 2.97 -12.55
CA LYS A 89 -5.06 4.15 -13.43
C LYS A 89 -5.46 5.43 -12.68
N ASP A 90 -5.85 5.31 -11.41
CA ASP A 90 -6.09 6.41 -10.49
C ASP A 90 -4.82 6.69 -9.66
N ASP A 91 -4.86 7.72 -8.81
CA ASP A 91 -3.86 7.86 -7.74
C ASP A 91 -4.02 6.73 -6.73
N THR A 92 -2.98 5.91 -6.70
CA THR A 92 -3.00 4.59 -6.07
C THR A 92 -1.70 4.32 -5.34
N VAL A 93 -1.83 3.65 -4.19
CA VAL A 93 -0.72 3.05 -3.46
C VAL A 93 -0.88 1.55 -3.42
N GLU A 94 0.25 0.84 -3.47
CA GLU A 94 0.27 -0.60 -3.57
C GLU A 94 1.12 -1.21 -2.45
N VAL A 95 0.69 -2.37 -1.96
CA VAL A 95 1.50 -3.22 -1.08
C VAL A 95 1.61 -4.61 -1.67
N PHE A 96 2.87 -5.07 -1.78
CA PHE A 96 3.18 -6.42 -2.24
C PHE A 96 3.75 -7.24 -1.09
N THR A 97 3.25 -8.46 -0.90
CA THR A 97 3.71 -9.36 0.18
C THR A 97 4.03 -10.74 -0.35
N ALA A 98 5.18 -11.29 0.04
CA ALA A 98 5.57 -12.67 -0.23
C ALA A 98 5.88 -13.37 1.10
N PRO A 99 4.85 -13.79 1.85
CA PRO A 99 5.00 -14.17 3.26
C PRO A 99 5.67 -15.54 3.44
N ASN A 100 5.69 -16.41 2.41
CA ASN A 100 6.43 -17.67 2.45
C ASN A 100 7.89 -17.46 1.98
N PRO A 101 8.89 -17.48 2.90
CA PRO A 101 10.29 -17.24 2.52
C PRO A 101 10.88 -18.34 1.63
N ASN A 102 10.26 -19.53 1.56
CA ASN A 102 10.68 -20.60 0.65
C ASN A 102 10.13 -20.39 -0.78
N GLN A 103 9.15 -19.51 -0.96
CA GLN A 103 8.54 -19.17 -2.23
C GLN A 103 8.51 -17.64 -2.42
N PRO A 104 9.66 -16.94 -2.46
CA PRO A 104 9.72 -15.48 -2.48
C PRO A 104 9.25 -14.85 -3.80
N GLN A 105 8.84 -15.67 -4.78
CA GLN A 105 8.19 -15.23 -6.01
C GLN A 105 6.68 -15.41 -5.95
N ALA A 106 6.14 -16.18 -5.00
CA ALA A 106 4.71 -16.27 -4.78
C ALA A 106 4.30 -15.07 -3.92
N TYR A 107 3.50 -14.16 -4.47
CA TYR A 107 3.18 -12.90 -3.79
C TYR A 107 1.71 -12.52 -3.93
N PHE A 108 1.27 -11.64 -3.04
CA PHE A 108 0.00 -10.94 -3.10
C PHE A 108 0.26 -9.47 -3.41
N ASN A 109 -0.62 -8.85 -4.18
CA ASN A 109 -0.70 -7.40 -4.36
C ASN A 109 -2.07 -6.92 -3.93
N ILE A 110 -2.07 -5.79 -3.22
CA ILE A 110 -3.27 -5.04 -2.88
C ILE A 110 -2.99 -3.61 -3.35
N GLU A 111 -3.74 -3.17 -4.35
CA GLU A 111 -3.62 -1.87 -5.01
C GLU A 111 -4.83 -1.04 -4.60
N MET A 112 -4.61 0.13 -4.01
CA MET A 112 -5.67 0.88 -3.33
C MET A 112 -5.65 2.34 -3.79
N ASN A 113 -6.73 2.79 -4.42
CA ASN A 113 -6.86 4.17 -4.87
C ASN A 113 -7.29 5.11 -3.72
N VAL A 114 -7.22 6.42 -3.99
CA VAL A 114 -7.62 7.47 -3.04
C VAL A 114 -9.09 7.39 -2.57
N LEU A 115 -9.97 6.66 -3.28
CA LEU A 115 -11.36 6.42 -2.84
C LEU A 115 -11.47 5.25 -1.84
N GLY A 116 -10.38 4.55 -1.55
CA GLY A 116 -10.37 3.34 -0.75
C GLY A 116 -10.94 2.12 -1.48
N ILE A 117 -11.04 2.20 -2.82
CA ILE A 117 -11.37 1.07 -3.68
C ILE A 117 -10.08 0.35 -4.02
N PHE A 118 -10.14 -0.97 -4.07
CA PHE A 118 -8.95 -1.78 -4.23
C PHE A 118 -9.15 -2.94 -5.20
N LEU A 119 -8.03 -3.34 -5.78
CA LEU A 119 -7.81 -4.60 -6.45
C LEU A 119 -6.93 -5.47 -5.56
N ASP A 120 -7.22 -6.75 -5.51
CA ASP A 120 -6.37 -7.71 -4.83
C ASP A 120 -6.15 -8.98 -5.65
N GLN A 121 -4.91 -9.48 -5.65
CA GLN A 121 -4.53 -10.65 -6.43
C GLN A 121 -3.50 -11.50 -5.68
N PHE A 122 -3.49 -12.79 -6.02
CA PHE A 122 -2.46 -13.73 -5.57
C PHE A 122 -1.77 -14.37 -6.78
N HIS A 123 -0.44 -14.20 -6.85
CA HIS A 123 0.43 -14.70 -7.90
C HIS A 123 1.29 -15.87 -7.40
N PRO A 124 0.75 -17.11 -7.29
CA PRO A 124 1.51 -18.26 -6.78
C PRO A 124 2.72 -18.66 -7.63
N GLN A 125 2.72 -18.26 -8.91
CA GLN A 125 3.75 -18.63 -9.89
C GLN A 125 4.69 -17.45 -10.22
N GLY A 126 4.51 -16.31 -9.56
CA GLY A 126 5.30 -15.10 -9.80
C GLY A 126 4.77 -14.18 -10.90
N PRO A 127 5.50 -13.08 -11.16
CA PRO A 127 4.98 -11.93 -11.90
C PRO A 127 4.75 -12.19 -13.40
N ASP A 128 5.53 -13.10 -14.00
CA ASP A 128 5.44 -13.43 -15.42
C ASP A 128 4.40 -14.52 -15.73
N ALA A 129 3.72 -15.05 -14.71
CA ALA A 129 2.75 -16.11 -14.85
C ALA A 129 1.31 -15.56 -14.81
N PRO A 130 0.36 -16.18 -15.53
CA PRO A 130 -1.04 -15.84 -15.41
C PRO A 130 -1.53 -16.00 -13.97
N VAL A 131 -2.34 -15.03 -13.50
CA VAL A 131 -3.00 -15.10 -12.20
C VAL A 131 -4.05 -16.22 -12.24
N PRO A 132 -3.93 -17.28 -11.41
CA PRO A 132 -4.87 -18.37 -11.41
C PRO A 132 -6.12 -17.99 -10.62
N GLY A 133 -7.15 -17.51 -11.31
CA GLY A 133 -8.45 -17.19 -10.72
C GLY A 133 -8.45 -15.91 -9.87
N GLU A 134 -9.60 -15.64 -9.24
CA GLU A 134 -9.80 -14.50 -8.35
C GLU A 134 -9.46 -14.91 -6.92
N TRP A 135 -8.53 -14.19 -6.30
CA TRP A 135 -8.30 -14.25 -4.86
C TRP A 135 -8.90 -13.00 -4.24
N ASN A 136 -9.85 -13.18 -3.31
CA ASN A 136 -10.52 -12.07 -2.67
C ASN A 136 -10.15 -12.03 -1.18
N GLY A 137 -9.37 -11.04 -0.78
CA GLY A 137 -9.00 -10.78 0.59
C GLY A 137 -10.22 -10.47 1.45
N GLU A 138 -10.41 -11.23 2.52
CA GLU A 138 -11.52 -11.05 3.45
C GLU A 138 -11.15 -10.10 4.58
N GLY A 139 -12.09 -9.24 4.97
CA GLY A 139 -11.96 -8.37 6.15
C GLY A 139 -10.96 -7.22 6.02
N ILE A 140 -10.45 -6.95 4.80
CA ILE A 140 -9.62 -5.77 4.54
C ILE A 140 -10.44 -4.51 4.81
N GLN A 141 -9.89 -3.60 5.60
CA GLN A 141 -10.47 -2.30 5.90
C GLN A 141 -9.56 -1.21 5.36
N ILE A 142 -10.13 -0.23 4.65
CA ILE A 142 -9.40 0.91 4.08
C ILE A 142 -10.16 2.19 4.41
N LYS A 143 -9.43 3.21 4.84
CA LYS A 143 -9.92 4.59 4.93
C LYS A 143 -8.92 5.55 4.34
N THR A 144 -9.46 6.60 3.73
CA THR A 144 -8.67 7.64 3.09
C THR A 144 -9.11 9.02 3.59
N GLN A 145 -8.21 9.98 3.47
CA GLN A 145 -8.49 11.39 3.71
C GLN A 145 -7.77 12.22 2.63
N ILE A 146 -8.45 13.23 2.10
CA ILE A 146 -7.88 14.16 1.12
C ILE A 146 -7.70 15.53 1.77
N ALA A 147 -6.55 16.14 1.57
CA ALA A 147 -6.29 17.56 1.85
C ALA A 147 -6.18 18.28 0.50
N GLY A 148 -7.34 18.69 -0.03
CA GLY A 148 -7.48 19.16 -1.42
C GLY A 148 -8.89 18.92 -1.97
N THR A 149 -9.02 18.93 -3.29
CA THR A 149 -10.21 18.61 -4.07
C THR A 149 -9.96 17.43 -5.01
N LEU A 150 -10.80 16.41 -4.88
CA LEU A 150 -10.75 15.25 -5.76
C LEU A 150 -11.24 15.62 -7.18
N ASN A 151 -10.49 15.20 -8.19
CA ASN A 151 -10.84 15.32 -9.61
C ASN A 151 -10.99 16.76 -10.12
N ASP A 152 -10.17 17.70 -9.63
CA ASP A 152 -10.15 19.09 -10.09
C ASP A 152 -8.74 19.60 -10.39
N ASP A 153 -8.32 19.48 -11.66
CA ASP A 153 -7.01 20.00 -12.11
C ASP A 153 -6.94 21.54 -12.20
N SER A 154 -8.00 22.26 -11.84
CA SER A 154 -8.00 23.72 -11.86
C SER A 154 -7.34 24.35 -10.63
N ASP A 155 -7.14 23.59 -9.55
CA ASP A 155 -6.41 24.01 -8.37
C ASP A 155 -5.21 23.08 -8.07
N ARG A 156 -4.77 23.06 -6.81
CA ARG A 156 -3.63 22.27 -6.36
C ARG A 156 -3.93 21.68 -5.00
N ASP A 157 -3.75 20.38 -4.91
CA ASP A 157 -3.87 19.62 -3.69
C ASP A 157 -2.57 19.65 -2.86
N GLU A 158 -2.69 19.23 -1.60
CA GLU A 158 -1.54 19.12 -0.70
C GLU A 158 -1.09 17.67 -0.56
N TYR A 159 -2.02 16.80 -0.15
CA TYR A 159 -1.75 15.38 0.07
C TYR A 159 -3.05 14.58 0.20
N TRP A 160 -2.92 13.27 0.10
CA TRP A 160 -3.92 12.33 0.59
C TRP A 160 -3.30 11.29 1.52
N ILE A 161 -4.15 10.71 2.36
CA ILE A 161 -3.80 9.67 3.31
C ILE A 161 -4.57 8.41 2.92
N LEU A 162 -3.90 7.27 3.01
CA LEU A 162 -4.53 5.96 3.03
C LEU A 162 -4.08 5.20 4.28
N GLU A 163 -5.03 4.58 4.96
CA GLU A 163 -4.82 3.71 6.10
C GLU A 163 -5.57 2.40 5.87
N ALA A 164 -4.88 1.26 6.03
CA ALA A 164 -5.48 -0.04 5.84
C ALA A 164 -5.10 -1.05 6.93
N ALA A 165 -6.06 -1.92 7.25
CA ALA A 165 -5.85 -3.15 8.01
C ALA A 165 -6.07 -4.36 7.09
N ILE A 166 -5.08 -5.24 7.05
CA ILE A 166 -5.08 -6.45 6.23
C ILE A 166 -4.97 -7.65 7.18
N PRO A 167 -6.03 -8.45 7.37
CA PRO A 167 -6.00 -9.59 8.26
C PRO A 167 -4.96 -10.63 7.85
N PHE A 168 -4.12 -11.11 8.77
CA PHE A 168 -3.10 -12.14 8.51
C PHE A 168 -3.69 -13.47 8.03
N ALA A 169 -4.97 -13.74 8.33
CA ALA A 169 -5.69 -14.90 7.83
C ALA A 169 -5.66 -15.01 6.30
N ASN A 170 -5.62 -13.87 5.60
CA ASN A 170 -5.49 -13.78 4.14
C ASN A 170 -4.20 -14.43 3.60
N PHE A 171 -3.15 -14.52 4.43
CA PHE A 171 -1.84 -15.03 4.07
C PHE A 171 -1.56 -16.44 4.62
N ALA A 172 -2.51 -17.06 5.33
CA ALA A 172 -2.26 -18.29 6.09
C ALA A 172 -2.07 -19.57 5.24
N HIS A 173 -2.34 -19.50 3.93
CA HIS A 173 -2.43 -20.67 3.05
C HIS A 173 -1.29 -20.82 2.03
N VAL A 174 -0.21 -20.04 2.17
CA VAL A 174 0.94 -20.05 1.24
C VAL A 174 2.23 -20.57 1.82
#